data_AF-A0AAD2IV83-F1
#
_entry.id   AF-A0AAD2IV83-F1
#
_cell.length_a   1.000
_cell.length_b   1.000
_cell.length_c   1.000
_cell.angle_alpha   90.00
_cell.angle_beta   90.00
_cell.angle_gamma   90.00
#
_symmetry.space_group_name_H-M   'P 1'
#
loop_
_entity.id
_entity.type
_entity.pdbx_description
1 polymer ?
#
loop_
_entity_poly.entity_id
_entity_poly.type
_entity_poly.pdbx_seq_one_letter_code
_entity_poly.pdbx_strand_id
1 'polypeptide(L)'
;MLRSLSAPSHSYLTALTLSMLLLTAAQAHAAPRTVYTGTLQGAGDIVLELDTEAAADGTLTGRYFYARHGVDIPLQGTAKELFEPKPRQEGKPADQAASWQGTRDSKGYRGLWTDARSGKQLRFDLKQVAQYDTEQLEKDRKQARASQVNLGDIDVQAGINATRAPYETLKLSGHAQPVGKEIGDGAVAYRMWRDPRTKFSYPRLSRHPDAQVLRRTNTLLEQRHWQKSLGALGCMASAYTSDNPGAGTLGGFDEEAVHVTWLSRALMTVIESGSLDCGGAHPYNHFEPYTYDLLRGEYLDWNRVFDAYVPGKRSFGGEKSPALLALVQQAVKAGTTVQQSEDHPNLEDCADLWPDYLALGVQAPGALSLSVSGVGHSAGACLGTHASVPFTALAPYLKPGGQAYLATD
;
A
#
# COMPACT_ATOMS: atom_id res chain seq x y z
N MET A 1 -29.57 -4.71 77.37
CA MET A 1 -28.33 -4.46 78.15
C MET A 1 -27.50 -5.74 78.17
N LEU A 2 -26.17 -5.56 78.02
CA LEU A 2 -25.06 -6.54 78.02
C LEU A 2 -24.56 -7.12 76.67
N ARG A 3 -23.34 -6.64 76.35
CA ARG A 3 -22.14 -7.29 75.73
C ARG A 3 -22.19 -7.56 74.22
N SER A 4 -21.31 -7.02 73.38
CA SER A 4 -19.83 -6.94 73.31
C SER A 4 -19.27 -7.94 72.29
N LEU A 5 -18.75 -7.37 71.19
CA LEU A 5 -17.72 -7.79 70.22
C LEU A 5 -17.16 -9.23 70.27
N SER A 6 -17.12 -9.91 69.12
CA SER A 6 -15.89 -10.29 68.37
C SER A 6 -16.21 -11.28 67.22
N ALA A 7 -15.66 -11.04 66.02
CA ALA A 7 -15.70 -11.93 64.85
C ALA A 7 -14.70 -13.12 65.01
N PRO A 8 -14.65 -14.19 64.17
CA PRO A 8 -14.41 -14.10 62.71
C PRO A 8 -15.01 -15.23 61.82
N SER A 9 -14.59 -15.21 60.54
CA SER A 9 -14.44 -16.35 59.60
C SER A 9 -15.67 -16.94 58.88
N HIS A 10 -15.81 -16.72 57.57
CA HIS A 10 -15.28 -17.63 56.53
C HIS A 10 -15.74 -17.24 55.09
N SER A 11 -14.72 -17.05 54.25
CA SER A 11 -14.59 -17.36 52.82
C SER A 11 -15.86 -17.62 51.97
N TYR A 12 -16.10 -16.69 51.06
CA TYR A 12 -16.95 -16.85 49.88
C TYR A 12 -16.24 -17.69 48.82
N LEU A 13 -16.92 -18.71 48.28
CA LEU A 13 -16.61 -19.31 46.98
C LEU A 13 -17.89 -19.96 46.44
N THR A 14 -18.67 -19.19 45.68
CA THR A 14 -19.70 -19.70 44.78
C THR A 14 -19.17 -19.59 43.35
N ALA A 15 -18.82 -20.73 42.77
CA ALA A 15 -18.43 -20.84 41.37
C ALA A 15 -19.69 -20.95 40.50
N LEU A 16 -19.87 -20.01 39.58
CA LEU A 16 -20.77 -20.14 38.42
C LEU A 16 -19.91 -20.55 37.21
N THR A 17 -20.14 -21.76 36.71
CA THR A 17 -19.55 -22.27 35.47
C THR A 17 -20.43 -21.88 34.28
N LEU A 18 -19.94 -20.97 33.44
CA LEU A 18 -20.54 -20.62 32.16
C LEU A 18 -19.77 -21.35 31.05
N SER A 19 -20.38 -22.38 30.46
CA SER A 19 -19.81 -23.15 29.35
C SER A 19 -19.82 -22.34 28.05
N MET A 20 -18.65 -21.89 27.59
CA MET A 20 -18.45 -21.33 26.24
C MET A 20 -18.35 -22.47 25.21
N LEU A 21 -19.30 -22.51 24.26
CA LEU A 21 -19.13 -23.24 23.00
C LEU A 21 -18.13 -22.48 22.12
N LEU A 22 -16.93 -23.05 21.95
CA LEU A 22 -15.94 -22.60 20.98
C LEU A 22 -16.35 -23.08 19.58
N LEU A 23 -16.82 -22.16 18.73
CA LEU A 23 -16.75 -22.35 17.28
C LEU A 23 -15.27 -22.27 16.89
N THR A 24 -14.65 -23.40 16.58
CA THR A 24 -13.35 -23.45 15.92
C THR A 24 -13.52 -23.03 14.47
N ALA A 25 -13.36 -21.74 14.19
CA ALA A 25 -13.01 -21.29 12.84
C ALA A 25 -11.72 -22.01 12.46
N ALA A 26 -11.75 -22.82 11.39
CA ALA A 26 -10.56 -23.41 10.83
C ALA A 26 -9.61 -22.27 10.43
N GLN A 27 -8.61 -22.01 11.27
CA GLN A 27 -7.52 -21.13 10.93
C GLN A 27 -6.78 -21.81 9.78
N ALA A 28 -6.93 -21.28 8.57
CA ALA A 28 -6.00 -21.54 7.48
C ALA A 28 -4.62 -21.09 7.99
N HIS A 29 -3.82 -22.04 8.46
CA HIS A 29 -2.47 -21.79 8.90
C HIS A 29 -1.66 -21.37 7.67
N ALA A 30 -1.17 -20.13 7.65
CA ALA A 30 -0.30 -19.65 6.60
C ALA A 30 1.05 -20.38 6.73
N ALA A 31 1.29 -21.35 5.85
CA ALA A 31 2.50 -22.15 5.86
C ALA A 31 3.66 -21.46 5.11
N PRO A 32 4.92 -21.75 5.46
CA PRO A 32 6.07 -21.32 4.66
C PRO A 32 5.84 -21.63 3.18
N ARG A 33 6.15 -20.68 2.30
CA ARG A 33 5.97 -20.83 0.85
C ARG A 33 7.32 -21.06 0.17
N THR A 34 7.33 -21.93 -0.83
CA THR A 34 8.48 -22.10 -1.74
C THR A 34 8.18 -21.42 -3.06
N VAL A 35 9.11 -20.58 -3.52
CA VAL A 35 9.01 -19.81 -4.77
C VAL A 35 9.89 -20.45 -5.84
N TYR A 36 9.33 -20.59 -7.04
CA TYR A 36 9.95 -21.16 -8.21
C TYR A 36 9.89 -20.20 -9.39
N THR A 37 10.87 -20.30 -10.29
CA THR A 37 10.91 -19.55 -11.56
C THR A 37 11.28 -20.49 -12.70
N GLY A 38 10.73 -20.25 -13.88
CA GLY A 38 11.09 -21.02 -15.07
C GLY A 38 10.08 -20.79 -16.19
N THR A 39 9.97 -21.75 -17.09
CA THR A 39 9.14 -21.62 -18.29
C THR A 39 8.00 -22.62 -18.31
N LEU A 40 6.83 -22.17 -18.75
CA LEU A 40 5.79 -23.04 -19.28
C LEU A 40 5.92 -23.07 -20.80
N GLN A 41 6.18 -24.27 -21.35
CA GLN A 41 6.54 -24.46 -22.76
C GLN A 41 5.53 -23.79 -23.71
N GLY A 42 6.01 -22.87 -24.55
CA GLY A 42 5.18 -22.16 -25.53
C GLY A 42 4.25 -21.10 -24.95
N ALA A 43 4.19 -20.95 -23.63
CA ALA A 43 3.39 -19.92 -22.95
C ALA A 43 4.26 -18.78 -22.38
N GLY A 44 5.50 -19.07 -21.96
CA GLY A 44 6.49 -18.08 -21.53
C GLY A 44 7.02 -18.29 -20.11
N ASP A 45 7.70 -17.27 -19.58
CA ASP A 45 8.24 -17.28 -18.23
C ASP A 45 7.14 -17.14 -17.17
N ILE A 46 7.25 -17.93 -16.12
CA ILE A 46 6.34 -17.91 -14.97
C ILE A 46 7.12 -17.86 -13.66
N VAL A 47 6.45 -17.29 -12.65
CA VAL A 47 6.83 -17.38 -11.25
C VAL A 47 5.69 -18.06 -10.52
N LEU A 48 6.01 -19.04 -9.70
CA LEU A 48 5.04 -19.87 -8.99
C LEU A 48 5.44 -19.96 -7.52
N GLU A 49 4.46 -19.85 -6.63
CA GLU A 49 4.65 -20.18 -5.21
C GLU A 49 3.65 -21.23 -4.77
N LEU A 50 4.10 -22.15 -3.92
CA LEU A 50 3.27 -23.18 -3.31
C LEU A 50 3.56 -23.22 -1.82
N ASP A 51 2.59 -23.73 -1.05
CA ASP A 51 2.90 -24.21 0.30
C ASP A 51 4.11 -25.16 0.25
N THR A 52 5.02 -24.98 1.20
CA THR A 52 6.20 -25.83 1.30
C THR A 52 5.77 -27.25 1.64
N GLU A 53 4.84 -27.39 2.58
CA GLU A 53 4.21 -28.64 2.99
C GLU A 53 2.69 -28.59 2.74
N ALA A 54 2.09 -29.73 2.44
CA ALA A 54 0.63 -29.82 2.38
C ALA A 54 0.03 -29.69 3.78
N ALA A 55 -1.20 -29.17 3.86
CA ALA A 55 -1.99 -29.17 5.08
C ALA A 55 -2.28 -30.60 5.56
N ALA A 56 -2.77 -30.75 6.79
CA ALA A 56 -3.03 -32.05 7.41
C ALA A 56 -4.03 -32.93 6.64
N ASP A 57 -4.92 -32.32 5.84
CA ASP A 57 -5.87 -32.98 4.95
C ASP A 57 -5.27 -33.33 3.56
N GLY A 58 -3.98 -33.05 3.34
CA GLY A 58 -3.30 -33.23 2.07
C GLY A 58 -3.48 -32.08 1.08
N THR A 59 -4.20 -31.02 1.45
CA THR A 59 -4.41 -29.85 0.59
C THR A 59 -3.12 -29.08 0.41
N LEU A 60 -2.82 -28.73 -0.84
CA LEU A 60 -1.71 -27.88 -1.24
C LEU A 60 -2.27 -26.67 -1.97
N THR A 61 -1.90 -25.46 -1.54
CA THR A 61 -2.32 -24.21 -2.17
C THR A 61 -1.14 -23.48 -2.76
N GLY A 62 -1.42 -22.57 -3.69
CA GLY A 62 -0.45 -21.63 -4.19
C GLY A 62 -1.03 -20.74 -5.26
N ARG A 63 -0.14 -20.14 -6.03
CA ARG A 63 -0.48 -19.28 -7.15
C ARG A 63 0.72 -19.14 -8.06
N TYR A 64 0.46 -18.74 -9.29
CA TYR A 64 1.51 -18.39 -10.23
C TYR A 64 1.10 -17.20 -11.08
N PHE A 65 2.07 -16.53 -11.70
CA PHE A 65 1.81 -15.54 -12.73
C PHE A 65 2.74 -15.72 -13.92
N TYR A 66 2.27 -15.34 -15.10
CA TYR A 66 3.13 -15.12 -16.26
C TYR A 66 3.88 -13.79 -16.08
N ALA A 67 5.20 -13.78 -16.20
CA ALA A 67 6.02 -12.60 -15.92
C ALA A 67 5.58 -11.36 -16.74
N ARG A 68 5.16 -11.59 -17.99
CA ARG A 68 4.63 -10.54 -18.88
C ARG A 68 3.32 -9.89 -18.40
N HIS A 69 2.56 -10.57 -17.55
CA HIS A 69 1.21 -10.17 -17.13
C HIS A 69 1.15 -9.79 -15.64
N GLY A 70 1.85 -10.51 -14.76
CA GLY A 70 1.91 -10.23 -13.32
C GLY A 70 0.63 -10.57 -12.52
N VAL A 71 -0.45 -10.96 -13.20
CA VAL A 71 -1.73 -11.34 -12.58
C VAL A 71 -1.63 -12.74 -11.98
N ASP A 72 -1.99 -12.87 -10.71
CA ASP A 72 -1.99 -14.15 -10.02
C ASP A 72 -3.14 -15.05 -10.50
N ILE A 73 -2.80 -16.30 -10.76
CA ILE A 73 -3.73 -17.39 -11.03
C ILE A 73 -3.62 -18.36 -9.85
N PRO A 74 -4.70 -18.56 -9.06
CA PRO A 74 -4.64 -19.40 -7.88
C PRO A 74 -4.54 -20.88 -8.27
N LEU A 75 -3.86 -21.65 -7.41
CA LEU A 75 -3.71 -23.10 -7.53
C LEU A 75 -4.17 -23.76 -6.23
N GLN A 76 -4.93 -24.85 -6.36
CA GLN A 76 -5.33 -25.68 -5.22
C GLN A 76 -5.41 -27.14 -5.63
N GLY A 77 -4.97 -28.04 -4.77
CA GLY A 77 -5.09 -29.48 -4.99
C GLY A 77 -4.30 -30.27 -3.97
N THR A 78 -3.52 -31.24 -4.45
CA THR A 78 -2.64 -32.08 -3.63
C THR A 78 -1.22 -32.05 -4.19
N ALA A 79 -0.27 -32.70 -3.51
CA ALA A 79 1.10 -32.86 -4.02
C ALA A 79 1.18 -33.59 -5.38
N LYS A 80 0.16 -34.40 -5.73
CA LYS A 80 0.14 -35.15 -7.01
C LYS A 80 -0.43 -34.31 -8.15
N GLU A 81 -1.39 -33.45 -7.86
CA GLU A 81 -2.12 -32.67 -8.87
C GLU A 81 -2.66 -31.38 -8.27
N LEU A 82 -2.40 -30.26 -8.94
CA LEU A 82 -2.97 -28.95 -8.62
C LEU A 82 -3.95 -28.53 -9.72
N PHE A 83 -5.03 -27.86 -9.33
CA PHE A 83 -6.05 -27.34 -10.23
C PHE A 83 -5.88 -25.84 -10.42
N GLU A 84 -5.98 -25.45 -11.68
CA GLU A 84 -6.08 -24.05 -12.10
C GLU A 84 -7.55 -23.76 -12.45
N PRO A 85 -8.20 -22.77 -11.81
CA PRO A 85 -9.58 -22.42 -12.11
C PRO A 85 -9.69 -21.49 -13.32
N LYS A 86 -10.83 -21.53 -14.02
CA LYS A 86 -11.24 -20.45 -14.92
C LYS A 86 -11.59 -19.20 -14.08
N PRO A 87 -11.52 -18.00 -14.66
CA PRO A 87 -12.16 -16.82 -14.07
C PRO A 87 -13.61 -17.13 -13.69
N ARG A 88 -14.06 -16.62 -12.53
CA ARG A 88 -15.42 -16.78 -12.07
C ARG A 88 -16.41 -16.18 -13.07
N GLN A 89 -17.56 -16.84 -13.16
CA GLN A 89 -18.73 -16.30 -13.83
C GLN A 89 -19.83 -16.17 -12.77
N GLU A 90 -20.63 -15.12 -12.88
CA GLU A 90 -21.69 -14.81 -11.93
C GLU A 90 -22.60 -16.04 -11.67
N GLY A 91 -22.80 -16.35 -10.39
CA GLY A 91 -23.66 -17.46 -9.96
C GLY A 91 -23.15 -18.87 -10.26
N LYS A 92 -21.89 -19.05 -10.67
CA LYS A 92 -21.30 -20.38 -10.96
C LYS A 92 -19.98 -20.62 -10.22
N PRO A 93 -19.76 -21.83 -9.68
CA PRO A 93 -18.43 -22.26 -9.28
C PRO A 93 -17.44 -22.13 -10.44
N ALA A 94 -16.19 -21.79 -10.14
CA ALA A 94 -15.15 -21.73 -11.16
C ALA A 94 -14.86 -23.15 -11.68
N ASP A 95 -15.14 -23.41 -12.95
CA ASP A 95 -14.72 -24.64 -13.61
C ASP A 95 -13.19 -24.74 -13.62
N GLN A 96 -12.67 -25.97 -13.71
CA GLN A 96 -11.26 -26.20 -13.96
C GLN A 96 -10.86 -25.70 -15.36
N ALA A 97 -9.82 -24.87 -15.42
CA ALA A 97 -9.15 -24.47 -16.66
C ALA A 97 -8.05 -25.48 -17.04
N ALA A 98 -7.28 -25.94 -16.06
CA ALA A 98 -6.18 -26.86 -16.29
C ALA A 98 -5.78 -27.64 -15.03
N SER A 99 -4.93 -28.66 -15.18
CA SER A 99 -4.21 -29.29 -14.07
C SER A 99 -2.70 -29.24 -14.24
N TRP A 100 -2.01 -29.20 -13.10
CA TRP A 100 -0.56 -29.29 -13.00
C TRP A 100 -0.20 -30.60 -12.30
N GLN A 101 0.55 -31.46 -12.98
CA GLN A 101 1.04 -32.72 -12.43
C GLN A 101 2.56 -32.77 -12.58
N GLY A 102 3.28 -33.14 -11.53
CA GLY A 102 4.74 -33.13 -11.58
C GLY A 102 5.39 -33.63 -10.32
N THR A 103 6.72 -33.53 -10.30
CA THR A 103 7.55 -33.91 -9.15
C THR A 103 8.28 -32.69 -8.62
N ARG A 104 8.17 -32.49 -7.30
CA ARG A 104 8.95 -31.51 -6.54
C ARG A 104 10.14 -32.22 -5.91
N ASP A 105 11.33 -31.66 -6.11
CA ASP A 105 12.57 -32.13 -5.49
C ASP A 105 13.47 -30.94 -5.15
N SER A 106 14.69 -31.21 -4.64
CA SER A 106 15.66 -30.18 -4.29
C SER A 106 16.17 -29.35 -5.48
N LYS A 107 15.92 -29.77 -6.72
CA LYS A 107 16.28 -29.02 -7.94
C LYS A 107 15.13 -28.12 -8.40
N GLY A 108 13.88 -28.42 -8.03
CA GLY A 108 12.73 -27.60 -8.37
C GLY A 108 11.44 -28.39 -8.58
N TYR A 109 10.55 -27.85 -9.42
CA TYR A 109 9.27 -28.44 -9.77
C TYR A 109 9.17 -28.64 -11.30
N ARG A 110 8.98 -29.91 -11.72
CA ARG A 110 8.98 -30.31 -13.13
C ARG A 110 7.80 -31.21 -13.45
N GLY A 111 7.18 -31.01 -14.61
CA GLY A 111 5.99 -31.77 -14.95
C GLY A 111 5.24 -31.30 -16.19
N LEU A 112 3.94 -31.58 -16.19
CA LEU A 112 2.99 -31.28 -17.26
C LEU A 112 1.85 -30.42 -16.74
N TRP A 113 1.56 -29.37 -17.48
CA TRP A 113 0.31 -28.64 -17.43
C TRP A 113 -0.63 -29.22 -18.50
N THR A 114 -1.88 -29.49 -18.15
CA THR A 114 -2.88 -30.06 -19.07
C THR A 114 -4.11 -29.17 -19.14
N ASP A 115 -4.43 -28.67 -20.33
CA ASP A 115 -5.65 -27.90 -20.59
C ASP A 115 -6.89 -28.79 -20.43
N ALA A 116 -7.83 -28.40 -19.58
CA ALA A 116 -9.01 -29.20 -19.28
C ALA A 116 -9.98 -29.32 -20.47
N ARG A 117 -9.95 -28.37 -21.42
CA ARG A 117 -10.87 -28.33 -22.56
C ARG A 117 -10.37 -29.16 -23.75
N SER A 118 -9.09 -29.04 -24.08
CA SER A 118 -8.48 -29.60 -25.29
C SER A 118 -7.60 -30.82 -25.01
N GLY A 119 -7.22 -31.05 -23.74
CA GLY A 119 -6.24 -32.07 -23.37
C GLY A 119 -4.81 -31.72 -23.80
N LYS A 120 -4.56 -30.50 -24.30
CA LYS A 120 -3.22 -30.07 -24.70
C LYS A 120 -2.29 -30.06 -23.49
N GLN A 121 -1.12 -30.66 -23.65
CA GLN A 121 -0.10 -30.73 -22.61
C GLN A 121 1.07 -29.79 -22.91
N LEU A 122 1.53 -29.07 -21.89
CA LEU A 122 2.72 -28.23 -21.91
C LEU A 122 3.68 -28.68 -20.82
N ARG A 123 4.98 -28.80 -21.14
CA ARG A 123 5.99 -29.08 -20.11
C ARG A 123 6.32 -27.82 -19.33
N PHE A 124 6.60 -27.98 -18.05
CA PHE A 124 7.21 -26.94 -17.22
C PHE A 124 8.46 -27.48 -16.51
N ASP A 125 9.44 -26.60 -16.35
CA ASP A 125 10.65 -26.84 -15.56
C ASP A 125 10.97 -25.57 -14.77
N LEU A 126 10.74 -25.63 -13.46
CA LEU A 126 10.81 -24.49 -12.56
C LEU A 126 11.88 -24.74 -11.50
N LYS A 127 12.84 -23.83 -11.38
CA LYS A 127 13.89 -23.86 -10.36
C LYS A 127 13.39 -23.19 -9.09
N GLN A 128 13.65 -23.82 -7.95
CA GLN A 128 13.44 -23.17 -6.66
C GLN A 128 14.41 -21.99 -6.52
N VAL A 129 13.90 -20.82 -6.13
CA VAL A 129 14.71 -19.60 -5.96
C VAL A 129 14.62 -19.00 -4.56
N ALA A 130 13.55 -19.29 -3.82
CA ALA A 130 13.41 -18.80 -2.45
C ALA A 130 12.44 -19.67 -1.64
N GLN A 131 12.55 -19.56 -0.32
CA GLN A 131 11.53 -19.96 0.63
C GLN A 131 11.34 -18.81 1.62
N TYR A 132 10.10 -18.55 2.03
CA TYR A 132 9.82 -17.50 3.00
C TYR A 132 8.60 -17.84 3.85
N ASP A 133 8.57 -17.27 5.05
CA ASP A 133 7.48 -17.41 6.00
C ASP A 133 6.44 -16.31 5.76
N THR A 134 5.28 -16.68 5.21
CA THR A 134 4.19 -15.75 4.97
C THR A 134 3.54 -15.24 6.24
N GLU A 135 3.52 -16.03 7.32
CA GLU A 135 2.96 -15.60 8.60
C GLU A 135 3.85 -14.52 9.23
N GLN A 136 5.17 -14.74 9.21
CA GLN A 136 6.12 -13.74 9.67
C GLN A 136 6.07 -12.48 8.80
N LEU A 137 5.93 -12.61 7.48
CA LEU A 137 5.75 -11.47 6.59
C LEU A 137 4.51 -10.64 6.97
N GLU A 138 3.36 -11.27 7.24
CA GLU A 138 2.15 -10.57 7.64
C GLU A 138 2.26 -9.93 9.04
N LYS A 139 2.99 -10.56 9.97
CA LYS A 139 3.31 -9.96 11.28
C LYS A 139 4.18 -8.71 11.10
N ASP A 140 5.23 -8.79 10.28
CA ASP A 140 6.12 -7.68 9.98
C ASP A 140 5.34 -6.52 9.34
N ARG A 141 4.45 -6.82 8.37
CA ARG A 141 3.53 -5.85 7.76
C ARG A 141 2.62 -5.19 8.78
N LYS A 142 1.98 -5.96 9.63
CA LYS A 142 1.09 -5.41 10.67
C LYS A 142 1.85 -4.49 11.63
N GLN A 143 3.07 -4.87 12.02
CA GLN A 143 3.91 -4.05 12.88
C GLN A 143 4.33 -2.74 12.19
N ALA A 144 4.73 -2.83 10.92
CA ALA A 144 5.14 -1.68 10.13
C ALA A 144 3.98 -0.68 9.95
N ARG A 145 2.77 -1.15 9.57
CA ARG A 145 1.53 -0.36 9.57
C ARG A 145 1.26 0.35 10.90
N ALA A 146 1.40 -0.38 12.02
CA ALA A 146 1.17 0.19 13.35
C ALA A 146 2.21 1.24 13.78
N SER A 147 3.37 1.26 13.13
CA SER A 147 4.47 2.19 13.41
C SER A 147 4.49 3.41 12.48
N GLN A 148 3.66 3.43 11.43
CA GLN A 148 3.62 4.50 10.45
C GLN A 148 2.90 5.73 11.03
N VAL A 149 3.60 6.88 11.05
CA VAL A 149 3.11 8.13 11.68
C VAL A 149 2.69 9.18 10.64
N ASN A 150 3.15 9.11 9.38
CA ASN A 150 2.84 10.06 8.30
C ASN A 150 2.59 9.36 6.93
N LEU A 151 1.99 10.12 5.99
CA LEU A 151 0.82 9.83 5.12
C LEU A 151 0.84 8.72 4.04
N GLY A 152 -0.34 8.11 3.90
CA GLY A 152 -0.88 7.32 2.78
C GLY A 152 -1.21 5.86 3.13
N ASP A 153 -2.01 5.18 2.30
CA ASP A 153 -2.45 3.77 2.50
C ASP A 153 -1.34 2.71 2.38
N ILE A 154 -0.09 3.14 2.19
CA ILE A 154 1.00 2.30 1.73
C ILE A 154 2.05 2.15 2.82
N ASP A 155 2.29 0.89 3.20
CA ASP A 155 3.28 0.52 4.21
C ASP A 155 4.65 0.30 3.58
N VAL A 156 5.38 1.40 3.40
CA VAL A 156 6.75 1.37 2.86
C VAL A 156 7.76 0.69 3.80
N GLN A 157 7.44 0.53 5.09
CA GLN A 157 8.35 -0.07 6.08
C GLN A 157 8.29 -1.60 6.11
N ALA A 158 7.21 -2.18 5.61
CA ALA A 158 7.12 -3.61 5.29
C ALA A 158 7.84 -4.02 4.00
N GLY A 159 8.79 -3.20 3.53
CA GLY A 159 9.39 -3.17 2.19
C GLY A 159 9.45 -4.51 1.46
N ILE A 160 8.93 -4.51 0.24
CA ILE A 160 8.97 -5.61 -0.71
C ILE A 160 10.41 -5.77 -1.19
N ASN A 161 11.03 -6.91 -0.87
CA ASN A 161 12.39 -7.24 -1.28
C ASN A 161 12.58 -8.76 -1.37
N ALA A 162 13.66 -9.17 -2.04
CA ALA A 162 13.92 -10.58 -2.35
C ALA A 162 14.06 -11.49 -1.11
N THR A 163 14.36 -10.93 0.06
CA THR A 163 14.47 -11.69 1.32
C THR A 163 13.13 -11.86 2.01
N ARG A 164 12.32 -10.80 2.08
CA ARG A 164 11.04 -10.80 2.82
C ARG A 164 9.84 -11.23 1.98
N ALA A 165 9.78 -10.77 0.74
CA ALA A 165 8.67 -10.99 -0.18
C ALA A 165 9.21 -11.37 -1.58
N PRO A 166 9.88 -12.52 -1.71
CA PRO A 166 10.54 -12.93 -2.96
C PRO A 166 9.58 -13.03 -4.15
N TYR A 167 8.38 -13.58 -3.94
CA TYR A 167 7.38 -13.72 -5.01
C TYR A 167 6.92 -12.36 -5.55
N GLU A 168 6.60 -11.42 -4.67
CA GLU A 168 6.20 -10.06 -5.05
C GLU A 168 7.37 -9.27 -5.66
N THR A 169 8.59 -9.48 -5.17
CA THR A 169 9.78 -8.85 -5.74
C THR A 169 10.00 -9.30 -7.18
N LEU A 170 9.87 -10.60 -7.47
CA LEU A 170 9.95 -11.14 -8.82
C LEU A 170 8.81 -10.64 -9.72
N LYS A 171 7.66 -10.30 -9.13
CA LYS A 171 6.52 -9.74 -9.87
C LYS A 171 6.76 -8.29 -10.30
N LEU A 172 7.49 -7.50 -9.53
CA LEU A 172 7.55 -6.04 -9.66
C LEU A 172 8.90 -5.52 -10.16
N SER A 173 10.00 -6.15 -9.75
CA SER A 173 11.35 -5.68 -10.03
C SER A 173 11.65 -5.66 -11.53
N GLY A 174 12.18 -4.53 -12.01
CA GLY A 174 12.61 -4.36 -13.41
C GLY A 174 11.50 -4.14 -14.44
N HIS A 175 10.22 -4.08 -14.03
CA HIS A 175 9.11 -3.91 -14.97
C HIS A 175 8.79 -2.45 -15.31
N ALA A 176 8.94 -1.53 -14.36
CA ALA A 176 8.70 -0.12 -14.60
C ALA A 176 9.82 0.48 -15.48
N GLN A 177 9.43 1.32 -16.45
CA GLN A 177 10.35 1.98 -17.38
C GLN A 177 10.15 3.50 -17.36
N PRO A 178 11.21 4.30 -17.59
CA PRO A 178 11.08 5.75 -17.63
C PRO A 178 10.23 6.21 -18.82
N VAL A 179 9.30 7.14 -18.60
CA VAL A 179 8.39 7.71 -19.59
C VAL A 179 8.44 9.24 -19.56
N GLY A 180 8.09 9.88 -20.68
CA GLY A 180 8.07 11.34 -20.79
C GLY A 180 9.44 12.00 -20.70
N LYS A 181 9.45 13.32 -20.53
CA LYS A 181 10.67 14.13 -20.33
C LYS A 181 11.08 14.15 -18.86
N GLU A 182 12.34 14.51 -18.62
CA GLU A 182 12.79 14.93 -17.30
C GLU A 182 12.15 16.27 -16.92
N ILE A 183 11.79 16.43 -15.64
CA ILE A 183 11.13 17.61 -15.07
C ILE A 183 11.91 18.07 -13.84
N GLY A 184 12.14 19.37 -13.73
CA GLY A 184 12.92 19.99 -12.67
C GLY A 184 13.94 20.96 -13.26
N ASP A 185 14.63 21.70 -12.39
CA ASP A 185 15.61 22.71 -12.72
C ASP A 185 16.93 22.47 -11.99
N GLY A 186 17.99 23.10 -12.49
CA GLY A 186 19.31 23.10 -11.87
C GLY A 186 19.76 21.73 -11.35
N ALA A 187 19.83 21.60 -10.02
CA ALA A 187 20.47 20.48 -9.36
C ALA A 187 19.55 19.30 -9.01
N VAL A 188 18.23 19.45 -9.12
CA VAL A 188 17.26 18.40 -8.80
C VAL A 188 16.27 18.21 -9.93
N ALA A 189 16.04 16.96 -10.33
CA ALA A 189 15.04 16.63 -11.32
C ALA A 189 14.49 15.24 -11.09
N TYR A 190 13.31 14.99 -11.67
CA TYR A 190 12.67 13.69 -11.69
C TYR A 190 12.20 13.31 -13.09
N ARG A 191 11.92 12.03 -13.28
CA ARG A 191 11.22 11.50 -14.44
C ARG A 191 10.14 10.54 -13.97
N MET A 192 9.05 10.46 -14.74
CA MET A 192 8.00 9.50 -14.47
C MET A 192 8.41 8.10 -14.94
N TRP A 193 7.97 7.07 -14.23
CA TRP A 193 8.20 5.65 -14.54
C TRP A 193 6.87 4.92 -14.59
N ARG A 194 6.67 4.05 -15.59
CA ARG A 194 5.42 3.32 -15.80
C ARG A 194 5.71 1.84 -15.93
N ASP A 195 4.97 1.01 -15.19
CA ASP A 195 4.85 -0.40 -15.50
C ASP A 195 3.78 -0.57 -16.60
N PRO A 196 4.10 -1.14 -17.77
CA PRO A 196 3.14 -1.27 -18.86
C PRO A 196 1.93 -2.15 -18.50
N ARG A 197 2.02 -2.99 -17.47
CA ARG A 197 0.95 -3.90 -17.03
C ARG A 197 -0.10 -3.16 -16.18
N THR A 198 0.32 -2.21 -15.34
CA THR A 198 -0.56 -1.45 -14.44
C THR A 198 -0.86 -0.03 -14.92
N LYS A 199 -0.13 0.45 -15.93
CA LYS A 199 -0.38 1.67 -16.75
C LYS A 199 -0.30 3.03 -16.04
N PHE A 200 -0.36 3.11 -14.72
CA PHE A 200 -0.11 4.38 -14.03
C PHE A 200 1.39 4.69 -13.94
N SER A 201 1.72 5.96 -13.71
CA SER A 201 3.09 6.43 -13.67
C SER A 201 3.46 6.97 -12.29
N TYR A 202 4.72 6.86 -11.94
CA TYR A 202 5.22 7.25 -10.64
C TYR A 202 6.57 7.94 -10.74
N PRO A 203 6.85 9.02 -9.98
CA PRO A 203 8.11 9.72 -10.12
C PRO A 203 9.31 8.93 -9.57
N ARG A 204 10.48 9.18 -10.16
CA ARG A 204 11.81 8.86 -9.63
C ARG A 204 12.70 10.07 -9.84
N LEU A 205 13.48 10.44 -8.83
CA LEU A 205 14.56 11.42 -8.99
C LEU A 205 15.56 10.90 -10.04
N SER A 206 15.83 11.72 -11.04
CA SER A 206 16.86 11.49 -12.05
C SER A 206 18.15 12.24 -11.72
N ARG A 207 18.06 13.33 -10.94
CA ARG A 207 19.20 14.14 -10.53
C ARG A 207 19.02 14.67 -9.10
N HIS A 208 20.11 14.66 -8.34
CA HIS A 208 20.25 15.27 -7.02
C HIS A 208 21.75 15.45 -6.70
N PRO A 209 22.18 16.51 -5.98
CA PRO A 209 23.60 16.71 -5.62
C PRO A 209 24.19 15.59 -4.76
N ASP A 210 23.38 15.03 -3.86
CA ASP A 210 23.75 13.92 -3.01
C ASP A 210 23.20 12.60 -3.59
N ALA A 211 24.12 11.73 -4.02
CA ALA A 211 23.79 10.42 -4.59
C ALA A 211 23.19 9.44 -3.56
N GLN A 212 23.48 9.59 -2.27
CA GLN A 212 22.87 8.76 -1.21
C GLN A 212 21.42 9.18 -0.97
N VAL A 213 21.13 10.48 -0.96
CA VAL A 213 19.74 10.98 -0.92
C VAL A 213 18.98 10.46 -2.14
N LEU A 214 19.54 10.62 -3.36
CA LEU A 214 18.90 10.16 -4.59
C LEU A 214 18.47 8.69 -4.49
N ARG A 215 19.39 7.81 -4.05
CA ARG A 215 19.09 6.39 -3.89
C ARG A 215 18.00 6.13 -2.86
N ARG A 216 18.11 6.70 -1.66
CA ARG A 216 17.15 6.47 -0.58
C ARG A 216 15.74 6.96 -0.94
N THR A 217 15.62 8.16 -1.51
CA THR A 217 14.34 8.69 -1.99
C THR A 217 13.75 7.81 -3.09
N ASN A 218 14.56 7.38 -4.07
CA ASN A 218 14.09 6.50 -5.14
C ASN A 218 13.66 5.13 -4.63
N THR A 219 14.30 4.58 -3.60
CA THR A 219 13.83 3.36 -2.93
C THR A 219 12.42 3.56 -2.36
N LEU A 220 12.15 4.68 -1.67
CA LEU A 220 10.82 4.93 -1.11
C LEU A 220 9.76 5.14 -2.20
N LEU A 221 10.07 5.93 -3.23
CA LEU A 221 9.21 6.12 -4.39
C LEU A 221 8.93 4.79 -5.11
N GLU A 222 9.90 3.88 -5.15
CA GLU A 222 9.75 2.57 -5.75
C GLU A 222 8.90 1.62 -4.93
N GLN A 223 9.14 1.53 -3.63
CA GLN A 223 8.31 0.73 -2.74
C GLN A 223 6.85 1.17 -2.80
N ARG A 224 6.61 2.49 -2.87
CA ARG A 224 5.25 3.02 -2.96
C ARG A 224 4.58 2.69 -4.30
N HIS A 225 5.28 2.85 -5.42
CA HIS A 225 4.81 2.40 -6.74
C HIS A 225 4.50 0.89 -6.74
N TRP A 226 5.40 0.07 -6.18
CA TRP A 226 5.25 -1.38 -6.11
C TRP A 226 4.00 -1.80 -5.34
N GLN A 227 3.68 -1.17 -4.20
CA GLN A 227 2.46 -1.51 -3.47
C GLN A 227 1.18 -1.17 -4.25
N LYS A 228 1.13 -0.01 -4.94
CA LYS A 228 0.00 0.29 -5.82
C LYS A 228 -0.09 -0.71 -6.98
N SER A 229 1.03 -1.11 -7.56
CA SER A 229 1.05 -2.11 -8.63
C SER A 229 0.57 -3.48 -8.15
N LEU A 230 0.89 -3.88 -6.91
CA LEU A 230 0.31 -5.08 -6.30
C LEU A 230 -1.20 -4.93 -6.09
N GLY A 231 -1.69 -3.76 -5.68
CA GLY A 231 -3.11 -3.45 -5.61
C GLY A 231 -3.81 -3.67 -6.96
N ALA A 232 -3.32 -3.01 -8.00
CA ALA A 232 -3.87 -3.11 -9.36
C ALA A 232 -3.87 -4.56 -9.90
N LEU A 233 -2.75 -5.28 -9.75
CA LEU A 233 -2.64 -6.68 -10.17
C LEU A 233 -3.50 -7.62 -9.31
N GLY A 234 -3.71 -7.28 -8.03
CA GLY A 234 -4.63 -7.99 -7.14
C GLY A 234 -6.09 -7.83 -7.56
N CYS A 235 -6.48 -6.63 -8.01
CA CYS A 235 -7.82 -6.37 -8.56
C CYS A 235 -8.05 -7.11 -9.88
N MET A 236 -7.01 -7.24 -10.72
CA MET A 236 -7.09 -8.12 -11.88
C MET A 236 -7.23 -9.60 -11.48
N ALA A 237 -6.49 -10.04 -10.45
CA ALA A 237 -6.55 -11.42 -9.98
C ALA A 237 -7.89 -11.76 -9.29
N SER A 238 -8.66 -10.76 -8.84
CA SER A 238 -9.97 -10.99 -8.22
C SER A 238 -10.99 -11.60 -9.21
N ALA A 239 -10.70 -11.61 -10.51
CA ALA A 239 -11.45 -12.39 -11.49
C ALA A 239 -11.59 -13.88 -11.13
N TYR A 240 -10.68 -14.43 -10.31
CA TYR A 240 -10.74 -15.82 -9.87
C TYR A 240 -11.51 -16.02 -8.56
N THR A 241 -11.78 -14.96 -7.80
CA THR A 241 -12.34 -15.04 -6.44
C THR A 241 -13.66 -14.28 -6.28
N SER A 242 -13.99 -13.38 -7.20
CA SER A 242 -15.19 -12.56 -7.18
C SER A 242 -15.83 -12.44 -8.56
N ASP A 243 -17.14 -12.21 -8.57
CA ASP A 243 -17.98 -11.97 -9.75
C ASP A 243 -18.53 -10.54 -9.80
N ASN A 244 -18.01 -9.64 -8.96
CA ASN A 244 -18.39 -8.24 -8.97
C ASN A 244 -17.96 -7.54 -10.28
N PRO A 245 -18.59 -6.42 -10.68
CA PRO A 245 -18.28 -5.74 -11.94
C PRO A 245 -16.84 -5.23 -12.08
N GLY A 246 -16.15 -4.94 -10.98
CA GLY A 246 -14.75 -4.50 -10.96
C GLY A 246 -13.74 -5.65 -11.03
N ALA A 247 -14.18 -6.90 -10.86
CA ALA A 247 -13.31 -8.07 -10.84
C ALA A 247 -12.66 -8.30 -12.21
N GLY A 248 -11.33 -8.50 -12.22
CA GLY A 248 -10.60 -8.67 -13.47
C GLY A 248 -10.19 -7.39 -14.18
N THR A 249 -10.50 -6.23 -13.60
CA THR A 249 -10.01 -4.92 -14.06
C THR A 249 -8.80 -4.47 -13.24
N LEU A 250 -8.14 -3.39 -13.67
CA LEU A 250 -7.13 -2.74 -12.84
C LEU A 250 -7.73 -1.93 -11.68
N GLY A 251 -9.05 -1.91 -11.51
CA GLY A 251 -9.74 -1.30 -10.37
C GLY A 251 -9.55 0.21 -10.24
N GLY A 252 -9.51 0.92 -11.37
CA GLY A 252 -9.29 2.37 -11.43
C GLY A 252 -7.82 2.79 -11.25
N PHE A 253 -6.91 1.86 -10.95
CA PHE A 253 -5.49 2.21 -10.79
C PHE A 253 -4.86 2.76 -12.08
N ASP A 254 -5.34 2.38 -13.26
CA ASP A 254 -4.85 2.95 -14.53
C ASP A 254 -5.32 4.39 -14.79
N GLU A 255 -6.21 4.92 -13.95
CA GLU A 255 -6.68 6.30 -13.93
C GLU A 255 -6.08 7.10 -12.75
N GLU A 256 -5.22 6.48 -11.92
CA GLU A 256 -4.58 7.12 -10.78
C GLU A 256 -3.77 8.37 -11.20
N ALA A 257 -4.09 9.51 -10.57
CA ALA A 257 -3.38 10.76 -10.74
C ALA A 257 -2.23 10.85 -9.73
N VAL A 258 -0.99 10.72 -10.22
CA VAL A 258 0.23 10.87 -9.42
C VAL A 258 1.05 12.05 -9.95
N HIS A 259 1.16 13.12 -9.16
CA HIS A 259 1.80 14.37 -9.58
C HIS A 259 2.77 14.91 -8.54
N VAL A 260 3.90 15.45 -9.01
CA VAL A 260 4.83 16.20 -8.16
C VAL A 260 4.37 17.65 -8.11
N THR A 261 3.89 18.10 -6.94
CA THR A 261 3.37 19.48 -6.75
C THR A 261 4.44 20.47 -6.29
N TRP A 262 5.56 19.95 -5.78
CA TRP A 262 6.72 20.73 -5.39
C TRP A 262 8.00 19.93 -5.56
N LEU A 263 9.03 20.58 -6.07
CA LEU A 263 10.38 20.05 -6.14
C LEU A 263 11.36 21.19 -5.84
N SER A 264 12.29 20.94 -4.93
CA SER A 264 13.40 21.83 -4.59
C SER A 264 14.61 20.98 -4.18
N ARG A 265 15.72 21.61 -3.77
CA ARG A 265 16.83 20.88 -3.15
C ARG A 265 16.50 20.22 -1.82
N ALA A 266 15.48 20.73 -1.11
CA ALA A 266 15.16 20.28 0.23
C ALA A 266 13.94 19.38 0.30
N LEU A 267 12.97 19.55 -0.61
CA LEU A 267 11.67 18.90 -0.55
C LEU A 267 11.19 18.41 -1.91
N MET A 268 10.48 17.29 -1.91
CA MET A 268 9.65 16.84 -3.02
C MET A 268 8.28 16.44 -2.48
N THR A 269 7.22 17.12 -2.90
CA THR A 269 5.85 16.73 -2.57
C THR A 269 5.21 16.03 -3.75
N VAL A 270 4.61 14.88 -3.48
CA VAL A 270 3.82 14.11 -4.44
C VAL A 270 2.39 14.01 -3.92
N ILE A 271 1.44 14.14 -4.82
CA ILE A 271 0.02 13.90 -4.55
C ILE A 271 -0.41 12.67 -5.35
N GLU A 272 -1.05 11.74 -4.64
CA GLU A 272 -1.81 10.63 -5.21
C GLU A 272 -3.29 10.92 -5.05
N SER A 273 -4.07 10.75 -6.11
CA SER A 273 -5.52 10.93 -6.05
C SER A 273 -6.21 10.08 -7.09
N GLY A 274 -7.44 9.68 -6.81
CA GLY A 274 -8.23 8.85 -7.71
C GLY A 274 -9.44 8.23 -7.04
N SER A 275 -10.02 7.28 -7.75
CA SER A 275 -11.14 6.45 -7.30
C SER A 275 -10.80 5.00 -7.62
N LEU A 276 -10.62 4.18 -6.58
CA LEU A 276 -10.20 2.78 -6.73
C LEU A 276 -11.34 1.86 -6.34
N ASP A 277 -11.70 0.92 -7.20
CA ASP A 277 -12.74 -0.07 -6.90
C ASP A 277 -12.42 -1.43 -7.48
N CYS A 278 -12.32 -2.41 -6.60
CA CYS A 278 -12.06 -3.81 -6.95
C CYS A 278 -13.25 -4.71 -6.59
N GLY A 279 -14.42 -4.10 -6.42
CA GLY A 279 -15.67 -4.75 -6.05
C GLY A 279 -16.17 -4.51 -4.64
N GLY A 280 -15.82 -3.38 -4.05
CA GLY A 280 -16.33 -2.98 -2.74
C GLY A 280 -17.79 -2.52 -2.83
N ALA A 281 -18.39 -2.18 -1.68
CA ALA A 281 -19.71 -1.55 -1.66
C ALA A 281 -19.72 -0.15 -2.28
N HIS A 282 -18.57 0.52 -2.25
CA HIS A 282 -18.34 1.83 -2.84
C HIS A 282 -16.86 1.93 -3.25
N PRO A 283 -16.53 2.78 -4.24
CA PRO A 283 -15.14 3.10 -4.54
C PRO A 283 -14.43 3.71 -3.33
N TYR A 284 -13.11 3.53 -3.31
CA TYR A 284 -12.20 4.24 -2.44
C TYR A 284 -11.72 5.51 -3.16
N ASN A 285 -12.35 6.64 -2.84
CA ASN A 285 -11.91 7.95 -3.31
C ASN A 285 -10.83 8.47 -2.37
N HIS A 286 -9.70 8.92 -2.91
CA HIS A 286 -8.58 9.39 -2.11
C HIS A 286 -7.90 10.62 -2.69
N PHE A 287 -7.25 11.36 -1.79
CA PHE A 287 -6.36 12.48 -2.08
C PHE A 287 -5.28 12.47 -1.00
N GLU A 288 -4.05 12.12 -1.37
CA GLU A 288 -2.96 11.83 -0.44
C GLU A 288 -1.72 12.64 -0.81
N PRO A 289 -1.52 13.83 -0.22
CA PRO A 289 -0.25 14.52 -0.32
C PRO A 289 0.76 13.88 0.64
N TYR A 290 1.98 13.64 0.17
CA TYR A 290 3.11 13.26 1.02
C TYR A 290 4.38 13.92 0.51
N THR A 291 5.30 14.18 1.44
CA THR A 291 6.51 14.95 1.17
C THR A 291 7.75 14.15 1.55
N TYR A 292 8.76 14.17 0.68
CA TYR A 292 10.09 13.63 0.93
C TYR A 292 11.03 14.76 1.37
N ASP A 293 11.82 14.48 2.40
CA ASP A 293 12.98 15.27 2.83
C ASP A 293 14.17 14.92 1.93
N LEU A 294 14.51 15.81 0.99
CA LEU A 294 15.65 15.66 0.09
C LEU A 294 16.98 16.11 0.71
N LEU A 295 16.98 16.61 1.94
CA LEU A 295 18.22 16.78 2.70
C LEU A 295 18.67 15.45 3.31
N ARG A 296 17.76 14.48 3.48
CA ARG A 296 18.01 13.21 4.18
C ARG A 296 17.65 11.96 3.41
N GLY A 297 16.85 12.06 2.35
CA GLY A 297 16.38 10.92 1.56
C GLY A 297 15.35 10.07 2.29
N GLU A 298 14.40 10.68 2.99
CA GLU A 298 13.34 10.00 3.73
C GLU A 298 12.00 10.74 3.62
N TYR A 299 10.93 10.22 4.23
CA TYR A 299 9.69 10.99 4.37
C TYR A 299 9.90 12.18 5.30
N LEU A 300 9.35 13.33 4.94
CA LEU A 300 9.44 14.54 5.75
C LEU A 300 8.69 14.35 7.07
N ASP A 301 9.42 14.53 8.16
CA ASP A 301 8.83 14.81 9.45
C ASP A 301 8.63 16.32 9.59
N TRP A 302 7.38 16.77 9.49
CA TRP A 302 7.01 18.18 9.62
C TRP A 302 7.43 18.79 10.97
N ASN A 303 7.60 17.97 12.02
CA ASN A 303 8.14 18.43 13.30
C ASN A 303 9.60 18.90 13.25
N ARG A 304 10.30 18.72 12.12
CA ARG A 304 11.62 19.31 11.86
C ARG A 304 11.54 20.72 11.27
N VAL A 305 10.41 21.08 10.67
CA VAL A 305 10.19 22.40 10.05
C VAL A 305 9.61 23.36 11.08
N PHE A 306 8.50 22.97 11.71
CA PHE A 306 7.81 23.70 12.78
C PHE A 306 7.14 22.70 13.73
N ASP A 307 6.57 23.12 14.85
CA ASP A 307 5.76 22.22 15.68
C ASP A 307 4.45 21.86 14.96
N ALA A 308 4.42 20.78 14.16
CA ALA A 308 3.26 20.36 13.38
C ALA A 308 2.37 19.35 14.15
N TYR A 309 2.99 18.40 14.84
CA TYR A 309 2.31 17.30 15.53
C TYR A 309 2.80 17.12 16.96
N VAL A 310 1.91 16.65 17.85
CA VAL A 310 2.25 16.35 19.25
C VAL A 310 3.24 15.18 19.29
N PRO A 311 4.44 15.34 19.89
CA PRO A 311 5.43 14.27 19.96
C PRO A 311 4.91 13.03 20.70
N GLY A 312 5.23 11.84 20.17
CA GLY A 312 4.91 10.55 20.82
C GLY A 312 3.46 10.09 20.68
N LYS A 313 2.57 10.89 20.07
CA LYS A 313 1.18 10.51 19.78
C LYS A 313 1.11 9.90 18.39
N ARG A 314 0.69 8.63 18.32
CA ARG A 314 0.57 7.85 17.08
C ARG A 314 -0.89 7.66 16.72
N SER A 315 -1.47 8.65 16.03
CA SER A 315 -2.75 8.51 15.33
C SER A 315 -2.49 8.62 13.83
N PHE A 316 -3.39 8.08 13.02
CA PHE A 316 -3.38 8.33 11.58
C PHE A 316 -3.43 9.85 11.34
N GLY A 317 -2.49 10.37 10.56
CA GLY A 317 -2.32 11.81 10.34
C GLY A 317 -1.73 12.60 11.51
N GLY A 318 -1.41 11.96 12.65
CA GLY A 318 -0.83 12.59 13.85
C GLY A 318 -1.79 13.53 14.60
N GLU A 319 -1.63 13.60 15.93
CA GLU A 319 -2.33 14.60 16.73
C GLU A 319 -1.75 15.99 16.41
N LYS A 320 -2.57 16.90 15.89
CA LYS A 320 -2.12 18.23 15.42
C LYS A 320 -1.70 19.09 16.61
N SER A 321 -0.58 19.80 16.48
CA SER A 321 -0.12 20.70 17.54
C SER A 321 -1.01 21.96 17.62
N PRO A 322 -1.00 22.67 18.76
CA PRO A 322 -1.63 24.00 18.85
C PRO A 322 -1.10 25.00 17.82
N ALA A 323 0.19 24.91 17.46
CA ALA A 323 0.80 25.81 16.48
C ALA A 323 0.25 25.54 15.06
N LEU A 324 0.08 24.27 14.69
CA LEU A 324 -0.51 23.91 13.40
C LEU A 324 -1.99 24.32 13.33
N LEU A 325 -2.77 24.08 14.38
CA LEU A 325 -4.17 24.48 14.43
C LEU A 325 -4.33 26.01 14.35
N ALA A 326 -3.47 26.77 15.03
CA ALA A 326 -3.46 28.23 14.92
C ALA A 326 -3.13 28.70 13.50
N LEU A 327 -2.18 28.03 12.83
CA LEU A 327 -1.82 28.34 11.45
C LEU A 327 -2.97 28.05 10.48
N VAL A 328 -3.65 26.91 10.64
CA VAL A 328 -4.84 26.56 9.85
C VAL A 328 -5.92 27.62 10.04
N GLN A 329 -6.22 28.02 11.28
CA GLN A 329 -7.22 29.06 11.56
C GLN A 329 -6.86 30.41 10.89
N GLN A 330 -5.58 30.78 10.86
CA GLN A 330 -5.14 31.99 10.15
C GLN A 330 -5.32 31.86 8.65
N ALA A 331 -4.95 30.71 8.06
CA ALA A 331 -5.11 30.44 6.64
C ALA A 331 -6.59 30.48 6.21
N VAL A 332 -7.48 29.89 7.01
CA VAL A 332 -8.94 29.94 6.81
C VAL A 332 -9.45 31.38 6.86
N LYS A 333 -9.05 32.16 7.88
CA LYS A 333 -9.47 33.57 8.04
C LYS A 333 -8.98 34.49 6.92
N ALA A 334 -7.81 34.22 6.35
CA ALA A 334 -7.22 35.05 5.31
C ALA A 334 -7.96 34.94 3.96
N GLY A 335 -8.83 33.93 3.79
CA GLY A 335 -9.43 33.59 2.50
C GLY A 335 -8.44 32.85 1.61
N THR A 336 -8.93 31.87 0.86
CA THR A 336 -8.07 30.99 0.07
C THR A 336 -7.78 31.63 -1.29
N THR A 337 -6.50 31.65 -1.67
CA THR A 337 -6.06 32.02 -3.03
C THR A 337 -6.14 30.84 -4.01
N VAL A 338 -6.63 29.69 -3.56
CA VAL A 338 -6.81 28.50 -4.39
C VAL A 338 -8.07 28.70 -5.22
N GLN A 339 -7.93 28.64 -6.53
CA GLN A 339 -9.02 28.78 -7.48
C GLN A 339 -9.99 27.60 -7.29
N GLN A 340 -11.08 27.83 -6.56
CA GLN A 340 -12.13 26.83 -6.36
C GLN A 340 -12.75 26.50 -7.72
N SER A 341 -12.79 25.21 -8.09
CA SER A 341 -13.71 24.79 -9.16
C SER A 341 -15.13 24.85 -8.61
N GLU A 342 -16.11 25.09 -9.50
CA GLU A 342 -17.53 25.20 -9.13
C GLU A 342 -18.11 23.91 -8.50
N ASP A 343 -17.38 22.79 -8.58
CA ASP A 343 -17.79 21.45 -8.13
C ASP A 343 -17.21 21.03 -6.76
N HIS A 344 -16.36 21.83 -6.12
CA HIS A 344 -15.81 21.50 -4.81
C HIS A 344 -16.56 22.22 -3.67
N PRO A 345 -16.95 21.50 -2.59
CA PRO A 345 -17.54 22.13 -1.41
C PRO A 345 -16.61 23.22 -0.88
N ASN A 346 -17.22 24.29 -0.39
CA ASN A 346 -16.44 25.42 0.09
C ASN A 346 -15.65 25.00 1.34
N LEU A 347 -14.64 25.80 1.70
CA LEU A 347 -13.77 25.56 2.85
C LEU A 347 -14.57 25.40 4.18
N GLU A 348 -15.70 26.11 4.30
CA GLU A 348 -16.55 26.11 5.50
C GLU A 348 -17.33 24.80 5.62
N ASP A 349 -17.82 24.23 4.50
CA ASP A 349 -18.59 22.99 4.45
C ASP A 349 -17.76 21.78 4.91
N CYS A 350 -16.43 21.86 4.76
CA CYS A 350 -15.50 20.79 5.13
C CYS A 350 -14.71 21.10 6.41
N ALA A 351 -14.90 22.27 7.04
CA ALA A 351 -14.06 22.78 8.13
C ALA A 351 -13.97 21.82 9.33
N ASP A 352 -15.06 21.14 9.67
CA ASP A 352 -15.11 20.21 10.80
C ASP A 352 -14.23 18.97 10.62
N LEU A 353 -13.88 18.61 9.38
CA LEU A 353 -13.02 17.46 9.08
C LEU A 353 -11.53 17.77 9.27
N TRP A 354 -11.15 19.04 9.31
CA TRP A 354 -9.75 19.44 9.28
C TRP A 354 -8.91 18.91 10.43
N PRO A 355 -9.32 18.99 11.71
CA PRO A 355 -8.46 18.54 12.80
C PRO A 355 -7.98 17.08 12.63
N ASP A 356 -8.88 16.21 12.17
CA ASP A 356 -8.63 14.77 12.07
C ASP A 356 -8.04 14.36 10.72
N TYR A 357 -8.44 15.02 9.63
CA TYR A 357 -8.08 14.66 8.25
C TYR A 357 -7.10 15.63 7.58
N LEU A 358 -6.55 16.60 8.32
CA LEU A 358 -5.55 17.52 7.80
C LEU A 358 -4.25 16.78 7.43
N ALA A 359 -3.90 16.87 6.16
CA ALA A 359 -2.66 16.44 5.57
C ALA A 359 -1.86 17.65 5.06
N LEU A 360 -0.55 17.58 5.22
CA LEU A 360 0.38 18.65 4.89
C LEU A 360 1.22 18.26 3.67
N GLY A 361 1.37 19.19 2.74
CA GLY A 361 2.26 19.08 1.59
C GLY A 361 2.90 20.41 1.24
N VAL A 362 3.55 20.47 0.09
CA VAL A 362 4.03 21.72 -0.51
C VAL A 362 3.52 21.82 -1.93
N GLN A 363 3.21 23.04 -2.34
CA GLN A 363 2.84 23.38 -3.71
C GLN A 363 3.60 24.62 -4.20
N ALA A 364 3.77 24.71 -5.52
CA ALA A 364 4.33 25.89 -6.16
C ALA A 364 3.45 27.14 -5.90
N PRO A 365 4.05 28.35 -5.76
CA PRO A 365 5.48 28.67 -5.89
C PRO A 365 6.27 28.61 -4.56
N GLY A 366 5.89 27.75 -3.61
CA GLY A 366 6.55 27.64 -2.29
C GLY A 366 5.58 27.99 -1.17
N ALA A 367 4.58 27.13 -0.99
CA ALA A 367 3.58 27.26 0.06
C ALA A 367 3.31 25.91 0.71
N LEU A 368 3.13 25.91 2.03
CA LEU A 368 2.57 24.77 2.77
C LEU A 368 1.13 24.59 2.30
N SER A 369 0.81 23.44 1.71
CA SER A 369 -0.56 23.07 1.35
C SER A 369 -1.24 22.41 2.54
N LEU A 370 -2.46 22.86 2.81
CA LEU A 370 -3.32 22.33 3.85
C LEU A 370 -4.50 21.62 3.18
N SER A 371 -4.52 20.30 3.30
CA SER A 371 -5.41 19.43 2.55
C SER A 371 -6.25 18.56 3.46
N VAL A 372 -7.45 18.20 3.01
CA VAL A 372 -8.25 17.14 3.61
C VAL A 372 -7.94 15.84 2.86
N SER A 373 -7.57 14.80 3.60
CA SER A 373 -7.09 13.51 3.09
C SER A 373 -7.64 12.36 3.92
N GLY A 374 -7.95 11.23 3.27
CA GLY A 374 -8.31 9.99 3.97
C GLY A 374 -9.68 10.02 4.67
N VAL A 375 -10.61 10.85 4.20
CA VAL A 375 -11.99 10.85 4.70
C VAL A 375 -12.76 9.62 4.24
N GLY A 376 -13.77 9.20 5.00
CA GLY A 376 -14.67 8.12 4.62
C GLY A 376 -15.49 8.43 3.37
N HIS A 377 -16.09 7.40 2.76
CA HIS A 377 -16.81 7.49 1.48
C HIS A 377 -17.91 8.57 1.44
N SER A 378 -18.54 8.89 2.58
CA SER A 378 -19.60 9.89 2.69
C SER A 378 -19.14 11.35 2.58
N ALA A 379 -17.83 11.61 2.72
CA ALA A 379 -17.26 12.94 2.71
C ALA A 379 -16.23 13.14 1.58
N GLY A 380 -16.22 12.27 0.56
CA GLY A 380 -15.24 12.30 -0.53
C GLY A 380 -15.17 13.63 -1.29
N ALA A 381 -16.27 14.40 -1.34
CA ALA A 381 -16.29 15.74 -1.94
C ALA A 381 -15.32 16.71 -1.25
N CYS A 382 -15.01 16.50 0.03
CA CYS A 382 -14.09 17.31 0.80
C CYS A 382 -12.61 16.97 0.56
N LEU A 383 -12.27 15.93 -0.20
CA LEU A 383 -10.88 15.61 -0.49
C LEU A 383 -10.22 16.71 -1.32
N GLY A 384 -9.00 17.11 -0.96
CA GLY A 384 -8.23 18.08 -1.74
C GLY A 384 -7.49 19.12 -0.91
N THR A 385 -6.70 19.95 -1.60
CA THR A 385 -6.08 21.13 -1.00
C THR A 385 -7.08 22.28 -0.97
N HIS A 386 -7.27 22.82 0.22
CA HIS A 386 -8.28 23.83 0.47
C HIS A 386 -7.67 25.16 0.87
N ALA A 387 -6.52 25.16 1.55
CA ALA A 387 -5.80 26.38 1.89
C ALA A 387 -4.29 26.21 1.69
N SER A 388 -3.59 27.33 1.59
CA SER A 388 -2.13 27.32 1.55
C SER A 388 -1.54 28.48 2.34
N VAL A 389 -0.34 28.26 2.87
CA VAL A 389 0.41 29.26 3.62
C VAL A 389 1.73 29.50 2.91
N PRO A 390 1.98 30.71 2.37
CA PRO A 390 3.27 31.04 1.76
C PRO A 390 4.41 30.79 2.74
N PHE A 391 5.54 30.26 2.25
CA PHE A 391 6.72 30.00 3.09
C PHE A 391 7.18 31.22 3.89
N THR A 392 7.05 32.43 3.33
CA THR A 392 7.36 33.68 4.03
C THR A 392 6.54 33.89 5.31
N ALA A 393 5.28 33.42 5.33
CA ALA A 393 4.40 33.50 6.49
C ALA A 393 4.70 32.44 7.56
N LEU A 394 5.49 31.40 7.24
CA LEU A 394 5.90 30.37 8.20
C LEU A 394 7.06 30.81 9.10
N ALA A 395 7.77 31.89 8.76
CA ALA A 395 8.97 32.33 9.48
C ALA A 395 8.81 32.41 11.02
N PRO A 396 7.69 32.89 11.59
CA PRO A 396 7.51 32.94 13.05
C PRO A 396 7.37 31.57 13.72
N TYR A 397 7.07 30.52 12.95
CA TYR A 397 6.77 29.17 13.43
C TYR A 397 7.96 28.21 13.30
N LEU A 398 9.03 28.64 12.60
CA LEU A 398 10.14 27.76 12.27
C LEU A 398 10.93 27.32 13.50
N LYS A 399 11.28 26.04 13.51
CA LYS A 399 12.29 25.50 14.41
C LYS A 399 13.71 25.86 13.93
N PRO A 400 14.73 25.75 14.79
CA PRO A 400 16.12 25.81 14.37
C PRO A 400 16.39 24.84 13.21
N GLY A 401 16.90 25.38 12.09
CA GLY A 401 17.15 24.63 10.85
C GLY A 401 15.93 24.44 9.94
N GLY A 402 14.73 24.84 10.38
CA GLY A 402 13.51 24.77 9.59
C GLY A 402 13.56 25.61 8.31
N GLN A 403 14.35 26.70 8.29
CA GLN A 403 14.49 27.54 7.09
C GLN A 403 15.12 26.79 5.91
N ALA A 404 15.88 25.72 6.18
CA ALA A 404 16.50 24.91 5.12
C ALA A 404 15.48 24.22 4.21
N TYR A 405 14.23 24.08 4.66
CA TYR A 405 13.14 23.46 3.88
C TYR A 405 12.28 24.46 3.12
N LEU A 406 12.36 25.76 3.48
CA LEU A 406 11.58 26.82 2.84
C LEU A 406 12.26 27.38 1.59
N ALA A 407 12.82 26.48 0.78
CA ALA A 407 13.38 26.79 -0.53
C ALA A 407 12.30 27.47 -1.41
N THR A 408 12.69 28.47 -2.19
CA THR A 408 11.81 29.14 -3.18
C THR A 408 12.43 29.12 -4.58
N ASP A 409 13.60 28.48 -4.68
CA ASP A 409 14.38 28.23 -5.88
C ASP A 409 13.68 27.34 -6.90
#